data_AF-A0A382TM97-F1
#
_entry.id   AF-A0A382TM97-F1
#
_cell.length_a   1.000
_cell.length_b   1.000
_cell.length_c   1.000
_cell.angle_alpha   90.00
_cell.angle_beta   90.00
_cell.angle_gamma   90.00
#
_symmetry.space_group_name_H-M   'P 1'
#
loop_
_entity.id
_entity.type
_entity.pdbx_description
1 polymer ?
#
loop_
_entity_poly.entity_id
_entity_poly.type
_entity_poly.pdbx_seq_one_letter_code
_entity_poly.pdbx_strand_id
1 'polypeptide(L)'
;TGTTTGYDVIAGGAVTQLLGTALAITGVTTINAGSNNVTLDTTSNGFTRAVEITGDVVVVDGGTTKLNIGTSAVGGDLTLISGNAADTEGITDSGVVTVGGNLSVTNDVSDGDILMDEFAVTGTISLVTSGTAGNATVTNTTGLKFADVRVGGNLDATASNGDTVQSSGEMDIDGTTIIRLGTAGKDVKLDVPSNDFTGAVSIIGNAYDVVIKDINALDLGAVTATGTYKVTAGGLITDSGAQVITGVATFVLNDDLPTLTVTSTADTLTPYEIITGGTSGAKGLVVEGAGGTNSVSYVA
;
A
#
# COMPACT_ATOMS: atom_id res chain seq x y z
N THR A 1 35.57 7.94 8.88
CA THR A 1 35.89 8.31 7.49
C THR A 1 36.90 7.33 6.92
N GLY A 2 36.46 6.46 6.04
CA GLY A 2 37.27 5.42 5.40
C GLY A 2 36.35 4.35 4.85
N THR A 3 36.60 3.88 3.64
CA THR A 3 35.84 2.77 3.03
C THR A 3 36.17 1.49 3.76
N THR A 4 35.20 0.89 4.47
CA THR A 4 35.37 -0.42 5.10
C THR A 4 34.78 -1.51 4.21
N THR A 5 35.48 -2.64 4.10
CA THR A 5 35.06 -3.80 3.28
C THR A 5 33.98 -4.66 3.95
N GLY A 6 33.51 -4.23 5.12
CA GLY A 6 32.50 -4.87 5.97
C GLY A 6 32.42 -4.11 7.31
N TYR A 7 31.28 -4.16 7.98
CA TYR A 7 31.07 -3.47 9.25
C TYR A 7 30.21 -4.33 10.17
N ASP A 8 30.88 -5.11 11.03
CA ASP A 8 30.23 -6.00 11.99
C ASP A 8 30.30 -5.41 13.41
N VAL A 9 29.14 -5.13 14.00
CA VAL A 9 29.01 -4.60 15.36
C VAL A 9 28.17 -5.56 16.21
N ILE A 10 28.73 -6.00 17.33
CA ILE A 10 27.97 -6.66 18.40
C ILE A 10 28.03 -5.76 19.62
N ALA A 11 26.89 -5.15 19.98
CA ALA A 11 26.79 -4.19 21.06
C ALA A 11 25.90 -4.71 22.20
N GLY A 12 26.34 -4.51 23.44
CA GLY A 12 25.53 -4.76 24.64
C GLY A 12 24.54 -3.63 24.97
N GLY A 13 24.34 -2.68 24.05
CA GLY A 13 23.55 -1.47 24.22
C GLY A 13 23.19 -0.86 22.87
N ALA A 14 22.62 0.35 22.88
CA ALA A 14 22.23 1.05 21.67
C ALA A 14 23.44 1.36 20.77
N VAL A 15 23.21 1.32 19.45
CA VAL A 15 24.20 1.68 18.43
C VAL A 15 23.73 2.95 17.74
N THR A 16 24.47 4.04 17.92
CA THR A 16 24.11 5.34 17.33
C THR A 16 25.27 5.86 16.52
N GLN A 17 25.00 6.20 15.27
CA GLN A 17 25.91 6.90 14.40
C GLN A 17 26.22 8.29 14.97
N LEU A 18 27.49 8.70 14.92
CA LEU A 18 27.84 10.05 15.29
C LEU A 18 27.27 11.04 14.27
N LEU A 19 26.52 12.03 14.75
CA LEU A 19 25.81 12.99 13.92
C LEU A 19 26.72 13.64 12.85
N GLY A 20 26.25 13.63 11.60
CA GLY A 20 26.93 14.28 10.47
C GLY A 20 28.16 13.52 9.96
N THR A 21 28.42 12.30 10.43
CA THR A 21 29.54 11.49 9.96
C THR A 21 29.08 10.40 9.01
N ALA A 22 29.23 10.60 7.70
CA ALA A 22 28.88 9.61 6.70
C ALA A 22 29.57 8.26 6.91
N LEU A 23 28.80 7.17 6.90
CA LEU A 23 29.29 5.82 6.72
C LEU A 23 29.44 5.52 5.24
N ALA A 24 30.59 5.03 4.80
CA ALA A 24 30.83 4.59 3.43
C ALA A 24 31.32 3.14 3.47
N ILE A 25 30.39 2.19 3.38
CA ILE A 25 30.64 0.77 3.63
C ILE A 25 30.40 0.02 2.32
N THR A 26 31.45 -0.63 1.83
CA THR A 26 31.40 -1.32 0.53
C THR A 26 31.08 -2.81 0.65
N GLY A 27 31.10 -3.34 1.88
CA GLY A 27 30.69 -4.70 2.22
C GLY A 27 29.36 -4.75 2.95
N VAL A 28 28.98 -5.95 3.39
CA VAL A 28 27.81 -6.16 4.24
C VAL A 28 27.99 -5.40 5.56
N THR A 29 26.91 -4.78 6.03
CA THR A 29 26.85 -4.11 7.33
C THR A 29 26.00 -4.95 8.26
N THR A 30 26.60 -5.53 9.30
CA THR A 30 25.89 -6.36 10.28
C THR A 30 25.90 -5.67 11.64
N ILE A 31 24.72 -5.38 12.20
CA ILE A 31 24.59 -4.79 13.54
C ILE A 31 23.71 -5.68 14.40
N ASN A 32 24.25 -6.17 15.51
CA ASN A 32 23.49 -6.84 16.55
C ASN A 32 23.52 -6.00 17.84
N ALA A 33 22.44 -5.27 18.09
CA ALA A 33 22.21 -4.49 19.31
C ALA A 33 21.29 -5.22 20.30
N GLY A 34 20.93 -6.48 20.04
CA GLY A 34 19.93 -7.22 20.83
C GLY A 34 18.58 -6.49 20.86
N SER A 35 18.05 -6.23 22.06
CA SER A 35 16.80 -5.47 22.26
C SER A 35 17.03 -3.96 22.43
N ASN A 36 18.12 -3.42 21.88
CA ASN A 36 18.42 -1.99 21.96
C ASN A 36 18.27 -1.32 20.58
N ASN A 37 18.22 0.01 20.59
CA ASN A 37 18.01 0.80 19.38
C ASN A 37 19.24 0.86 18.49
N VAL A 38 19.00 1.01 17.19
CA VAL A 38 20.03 1.29 16.18
C VAL A 38 19.65 2.54 15.39
N THR A 39 20.55 3.50 15.29
CA THR A 39 20.33 4.75 14.56
C THR A 39 21.50 5.03 13.63
N LEU A 40 21.26 4.89 12.32
CA LEU A 40 22.18 5.19 11.22
C LEU A 40 21.52 6.23 10.30
N ASP A 41 21.26 7.43 10.82
CA ASP A 41 20.34 8.43 10.26
C ASP A 41 21.02 9.57 9.50
N THR A 42 22.32 9.46 9.20
CA THR A 42 23.00 10.49 8.41
C THR A 42 22.67 10.35 6.93
N THR A 43 22.06 11.39 6.35
CA THR A 43 21.60 11.47 4.93
C THR A 43 22.70 11.35 3.86
N SER A 44 23.95 11.19 4.27
CA SER A 44 25.11 11.00 3.38
C SER A 44 25.77 9.65 3.57
N ASN A 45 25.09 8.72 4.24
CA ASN A 45 25.49 7.33 4.29
C ASN A 45 25.55 6.73 2.88
N GLY A 46 26.38 5.70 2.75
CA GLY A 46 26.59 4.95 1.53
C GLY A 46 26.82 3.49 1.86
N PHE A 47 25.77 2.68 1.72
CA PHE A 47 25.84 1.22 1.88
C PHE A 47 25.71 0.60 0.49
N THR A 48 26.72 -0.15 0.03
CA THR A 48 26.67 -0.74 -1.33
C THR A 48 26.30 -2.22 -1.33
N ARG A 49 26.02 -2.78 -0.16
CA ARG A 49 25.59 -4.17 0.08
C ARG A 49 24.52 -4.18 1.17
N ALA A 50 23.99 -5.37 1.45
CA ALA A 50 22.98 -5.58 2.45
C ALA A 50 23.36 -4.98 3.82
N VAL A 51 22.37 -4.37 4.45
CA VAL A 51 22.40 -3.93 5.85
C VAL A 51 21.54 -4.91 6.65
N GLU A 52 22.13 -5.63 7.59
CA GLU A 52 21.49 -6.67 8.41
C GLU A 52 21.48 -6.20 9.87
N ILE A 53 20.30 -6.03 10.45
CA ILE A 53 20.16 -5.43 11.79
C ILE A 53 19.30 -6.31 12.70
N THR A 54 19.81 -6.56 13.91
CA THR A 54 19.03 -6.98 15.07
C THR A 54 18.96 -5.83 16.08
N GLY A 55 17.75 -5.36 16.41
CA GLY A 55 17.51 -4.22 17.30
C GLY A 55 16.07 -4.12 17.80
N ASP A 56 15.77 -3.10 18.59
CA ASP A 56 14.39 -2.77 19.01
C ASP A 56 13.78 -1.69 18.12
N VAL A 57 14.16 -0.42 18.30
CA VAL A 57 13.83 0.64 17.32
C VAL A 57 15.02 0.88 16.40
N VAL A 58 14.81 0.76 15.10
CA VAL A 58 15.86 0.84 14.07
C VAL A 58 15.54 1.96 13.08
N VAL A 59 16.51 2.84 12.86
CA VAL A 59 16.46 3.90 11.83
C VAL A 59 17.70 3.75 10.96
N VAL A 60 17.50 3.61 9.64
CA VAL A 60 18.57 3.56 8.65
C VAL A 60 18.25 4.51 7.52
N ASP A 61 19.18 5.43 7.28
CA ASP A 61 19.24 6.27 6.09
C ASP A 61 20.40 5.79 5.22
N GLY A 62 20.11 5.35 4.00
CA GLY A 62 21.07 4.90 2.99
C GLY A 62 21.73 6.03 2.20
N GLY A 63 21.43 7.28 2.55
CA GLY A 63 21.87 8.49 1.87
C GLY A 63 21.59 8.43 0.37
N THR A 64 22.60 8.75 -0.44
CA THR A 64 22.45 8.76 -1.91
C THR A 64 22.62 7.38 -2.56
N THR A 65 22.70 6.30 -1.79
CA THR A 65 22.87 4.92 -2.31
C THR A 65 21.59 4.12 -2.16
N LYS A 66 21.41 3.10 -3.01
CA LYS A 66 20.36 2.09 -2.82
C LYS A 66 20.46 1.53 -1.42
N LEU A 67 19.36 1.48 -0.68
CA LEU A 67 19.31 0.81 0.60
C LEU A 67 18.76 -0.60 0.40
N ASN A 68 19.65 -1.59 0.45
CA ASN A 68 19.24 -2.99 0.55
C ASN A 68 19.27 -3.42 2.02
N ILE A 69 18.11 -3.70 2.61
CA ILE A 69 18.03 -4.34 3.92
C ILE A 69 18.10 -5.88 3.74
N GLY A 70 19.08 -6.51 4.38
CA GLY A 70 19.16 -7.97 4.43
C GLY A 70 18.29 -8.54 5.54
N THR A 71 18.49 -9.84 5.83
CA THR A 71 17.82 -10.53 6.93
C THR A 71 17.94 -9.72 8.23
N SER A 72 16.81 -9.24 8.75
CA SER A 72 16.78 -8.32 9.89
C SER A 72 15.67 -8.68 10.88
N ALA A 73 15.94 -8.44 12.16
CA ALA A 73 15.03 -8.71 13.26
C ALA A 73 14.87 -7.46 14.15
N VAL A 74 13.76 -6.77 13.95
CA VAL A 74 13.43 -5.52 14.65
C VAL A 74 12.28 -5.76 15.60
N GLY A 75 12.53 -5.66 16.91
CA GLY A 75 11.53 -5.91 17.94
C GLY A 75 10.41 -4.86 17.98
N GLY A 76 10.76 -3.61 17.70
CA GLY A 76 9.88 -2.45 17.64
C GLY A 76 9.78 -1.89 16.23
N ASP A 77 9.91 -0.57 16.10
CA ASP A 77 9.69 0.14 14.84
C ASP A 77 10.94 0.12 13.94
N LEU A 78 10.73 -0.02 12.63
CA LEU A 78 11.76 0.09 11.60
C LEU A 78 11.47 1.29 10.68
N THR A 79 12.43 2.20 10.57
CA THR A 79 12.41 3.32 9.61
C THR A 79 13.55 3.16 8.62
N LEU A 80 13.22 3.12 7.33
CA LEU A 80 14.14 3.03 6.21
C LEU A 80 14.01 4.27 5.33
N ILE A 81 15.12 4.92 5.04
CA ILE A 81 15.21 6.12 4.20
C ILE A 81 16.31 5.91 3.16
N SER A 82 16.10 6.31 1.92
CA SER A 82 17.13 6.34 0.88
C SER A 82 16.79 7.41 -0.16
N GLY A 83 17.84 8.01 -0.72
CA GLY A 83 17.79 9.05 -1.75
C GLY A 83 18.59 8.71 -3.00
N ASN A 84 18.54 7.46 -3.47
CA ASN A 84 19.21 7.09 -4.72
C ASN A 84 18.48 7.62 -5.97
N ALA A 85 18.98 8.72 -6.54
CA ALA A 85 18.41 9.36 -7.74
C ALA A 85 18.56 8.57 -9.06
N ALA A 86 19.40 7.53 -9.10
CA ALA A 86 19.90 6.99 -10.37
C ALA A 86 19.17 5.73 -10.86
N ASP A 87 18.36 5.08 -10.03
CA ASP A 87 17.82 3.75 -10.33
C ASP A 87 16.35 3.61 -9.93
N THR A 88 15.62 2.78 -10.67
CA THR A 88 14.22 2.36 -10.43
C THR A 88 14.07 1.42 -9.23
N GLU A 89 15.03 1.36 -8.32
CA GLU A 89 15.06 0.43 -7.18
C GLU A 89 15.81 1.14 -6.06
N GLY A 90 15.16 2.03 -5.31
CA GLY A 90 15.83 2.82 -4.28
C GLY A 90 15.98 2.05 -2.98
N ILE A 91 14.88 1.53 -2.44
CA ILE A 91 14.88 0.71 -1.23
C ILE A 91 14.46 -0.70 -1.59
N THR A 92 15.29 -1.68 -1.26
CA THR A 92 15.03 -3.11 -1.50
C THR A 92 15.27 -3.94 -0.25
N ASP A 93 14.77 -5.17 -0.27
CA ASP A 93 15.23 -6.24 0.62
C ASP A 93 15.90 -7.39 -0.15
N SER A 94 16.64 -8.21 0.58
CA SER A 94 17.32 -9.41 0.05
C SER A 94 17.24 -10.61 0.99
N GLY A 95 16.35 -10.52 1.96
CA GLY A 95 16.10 -11.53 2.97
C GLY A 95 14.97 -11.09 3.89
N VAL A 96 14.39 -12.05 4.64
CA VAL A 96 13.27 -11.79 5.54
C VAL A 96 13.55 -10.64 6.52
N VAL A 97 12.69 -9.62 6.50
CA VAL A 97 12.70 -8.53 7.49
C VAL A 97 11.51 -8.70 8.43
N THR A 98 11.80 -9.01 9.69
CA THR A 98 10.79 -9.11 10.75
C THR A 98 10.72 -7.80 11.53
N VAL A 99 9.51 -7.25 11.68
CA VAL A 99 9.27 -5.99 12.41
C VAL A 99 8.09 -6.19 13.37
N GLY A 100 8.37 -6.18 14.67
CA GLY A 100 7.35 -6.33 15.71
C GLY A 100 6.46 -5.10 15.87
N GLY A 101 7.00 -3.91 15.60
CA GLY A 101 6.29 -2.64 15.56
C GLY A 101 5.88 -2.21 14.15
N ASN A 102 5.95 -0.91 13.91
CA ASN A 102 5.59 -0.28 12.64
C ASN A 102 6.78 -0.23 11.68
N LEU A 103 6.49 -0.34 10.39
CA LEU A 103 7.43 -0.10 9.31
C LEU A 103 7.13 1.25 8.65
N SER A 104 8.15 2.07 8.47
CA SER A 104 8.12 3.28 7.66
C SER A 104 9.21 3.21 6.60
N VAL A 105 8.85 3.31 5.33
CA VAL A 105 9.80 3.31 4.21
C VAL A 105 9.61 4.57 3.39
N THR A 106 10.67 5.37 3.26
CA THR A 106 10.65 6.62 2.53
C THR A 106 11.77 6.66 1.51
N ASN A 107 11.40 6.69 0.23
CA ASN A 107 12.31 7.05 -0.83
C ASN A 107 12.19 8.55 -1.10
N ASP A 108 13.21 9.32 -0.69
CA ASP A 108 13.18 10.78 -0.66
C ASP A 108 13.75 11.43 -1.93
N VAL A 109 13.94 10.64 -2.99
CA VAL A 109 14.33 11.11 -4.31
C VAL A 109 13.20 10.97 -5.33
N SER A 110 13.16 11.88 -6.30
CA SER A 110 12.15 11.86 -7.36
C SER A 110 12.18 10.52 -8.08
N ASP A 111 11.00 9.91 -8.16
CA ASP A 111 10.71 8.70 -8.93
C ASP A 111 11.49 7.47 -8.47
N GLY A 112 11.99 7.48 -7.24
CA GLY A 112 12.62 6.33 -6.62
C GLY A 112 11.59 5.31 -6.14
N ASP A 113 11.80 4.04 -6.51
CA ASP A 113 10.90 2.96 -6.14
C ASP A 113 11.21 2.38 -4.74
N ILE A 114 10.20 1.74 -4.16
CA ILE A 114 10.27 0.87 -3.00
C ILE A 114 9.91 -0.55 -3.47
N LEU A 115 10.80 -1.52 -3.25
CA LEU A 115 10.57 -2.93 -3.59
C LEU A 115 10.89 -3.80 -2.39
N MET A 116 9.88 -4.21 -1.63
CA MET A 116 10.08 -4.97 -0.40
C MET A 116 9.26 -6.25 -0.37
N ASP A 117 9.83 -7.37 -0.79
CA ASP A 117 9.08 -8.59 -1.11
C ASP A 117 9.15 -9.70 -0.07
N GLU A 118 9.89 -9.53 1.03
CA GLU A 118 10.05 -10.55 2.07
C GLU A 118 9.79 -10.02 3.49
N PHE A 119 8.64 -9.36 3.71
CA PHE A 119 8.28 -8.80 5.01
C PHE A 119 7.48 -9.71 5.96
N ALA A 120 7.76 -9.54 7.25
CA ALA A 120 6.93 -10.00 8.36
C ALA A 120 6.75 -8.86 9.38
N VAL A 121 5.96 -7.86 9.00
CA VAL A 121 5.57 -6.72 9.82
C VAL A 121 4.25 -7.02 10.54
N THR A 122 4.20 -6.84 11.86
CA THR A 122 2.97 -7.03 12.65
C THR A 122 2.21 -5.73 12.95
N GLY A 123 2.92 -4.59 13.00
CA GLY A 123 2.35 -3.25 13.12
C GLY A 123 1.89 -2.68 11.78
N THR A 124 1.85 -1.35 11.68
CA THR A 124 1.44 -0.67 10.45
C THR A 124 2.60 -0.51 9.47
N ILE A 125 2.28 -0.34 8.19
CA ILE A 125 3.21 -0.13 7.08
C ILE A 125 2.91 1.25 6.48
N SER A 126 3.91 2.13 6.46
CA SER A 126 3.88 3.41 5.74
C SER A 126 4.88 3.37 4.59
N LEU A 127 4.46 3.84 3.41
CA LEU A 127 5.27 3.84 2.19
C LEU A 127 5.18 5.22 1.55
N VAL A 128 6.34 5.85 1.32
CA VAL A 128 6.40 7.18 0.71
C VAL A 128 7.43 7.17 -0.40
N THR A 129 6.98 7.41 -1.64
CA THR A 129 7.85 7.79 -2.75
C THR A 129 7.75 9.29 -3.01
N SER A 130 8.73 9.86 -3.69
CA SER A 130 8.70 11.26 -4.13
C SER A 130 8.58 11.33 -5.66
N GLY A 131 8.11 12.46 -6.20
CA GLY A 131 7.88 12.59 -7.65
C GLY A 131 6.55 11.96 -8.09
N THR A 132 6.41 11.68 -9.38
CA THR A 132 5.15 11.26 -10.02
C THR A 132 5.25 9.91 -10.72
N ALA A 133 6.33 9.15 -10.48
CA ALA A 133 6.52 7.84 -11.10
C ALA A 133 7.12 6.78 -10.17
N GLY A 134 7.49 7.14 -8.93
CA GLY A 134 8.07 6.21 -7.96
C GLY A 134 7.04 5.18 -7.50
N ASN A 135 7.27 3.91 -7.79
CA ASN A 135 6.38 2.79 -7.49
C ASN A 135 6.67 2.22 -6.10
N ALA A 136 5.67 1.57 -5.51
CA ALA A 136 5.84 0.78 -4.29
C ALA A 136 5.33 -0.64 -4.52
N THR A 137 6.21 -1.62 -4.37
CA THR A 137 5.86 -3.04 -4.38
C THR A 137 6.17 -3.62 -3.02
N VAL A 138 5.18 -4.23 -2.35
CA VAL A 138 5.38 -4.84 -1.03
C VAL A 138 4.72 -6.21 -0.91
N THR A 139 5.35 -7.14 -0.20
CA THR A 139 4.73 -8.41 0.20
C THR A 139 4.92 -8.64 1.70
N ASN A 140 3.82 -8.76 2.44
CA ASN A 140 3.86 -9.02 3.88
C ASN A 140 3.19 -10.35 4.25
N THR A 141 3.81 -11.09 5.16
CA THR A 141 3.39 -12.44 5.54
C THR A 141 2.17 -12.51 6.45
N THR A 142 1.90 -11.50 7.29
CA THR A 142 0.87 -11.59 8.35
C THR A 142 -0.45 -10.85 8.06
N GLY A 143 -0.45 -10.00 7.03
CA GLY A 143 -1.56 -9.13 6.60
C GLY A 143 -1.01 -7.76 6.23
N LEU A 144 -1.78 -6.92 5.54
CA LEU A 144 -1.35 -5.54 5.27
C LEU A 144 -2.11 -4.60 6.21
N LYS A 145 -1.39 -3.85 7.03
CA LYS A 145 -1.97 -2.80 7.88
C LYS A 145 -1.41 -1.47 7.44
N PHE A 146 -2.05 -0.82 6.49
CA PHE A 146 -1.55 0.45 5.99
C PHE A 146 -1.74 1.56 7.02
N ALA A 147 -0.70 2.35 7.19
CA ALA A 147 -0.81 3.70 7.73
C ALA A 147 -0.82 4.66 6.53
N ASP A 148 0.05 5.68 6.55
CA ASP A 148 0.15 6.64 5.47
C ASP A 148 0.87 6.05 4.25
N VAL A 149 0.24 6.13 3.08
CA VAL A 149 0.80 5.59 1.83
C VAL A 149 0.73 6.69 0.77
N ARG A 150 1.88 7.23 0.37
CA ARG A 150 1.99 8.24 -0.69
C ARG A 150 2.88 7.72 -1.80
N VAL A 151 2.32 7.40 -2.94
CA VAL A 151 3.03 6.75 -4.04
C VAL A 151 2.73 7.49 -5.35
N GLY A 152 3.73 8.17 -5.89
CA GLY A 152 3.60 8.88 -7.18
C GLY A 152 3.45 7.95 -8.39
N GLY A 153 3.81 6.67 -8.26
CA GLY A 153 3.64 5.65 -9.28
C GLY A 153 2.55 4.63 -8.91
N ASN A 154 2.79 3.37 -9.26
CA ASN A 154 1.87 2.28 -8.95
C ASN A 154 2.14 1.70 -7.54
N LEU A 155 1.07 1.25 -6.88
CA LEU A 155 1.14 0.42 -5.69
C LEU A 155 0.78 -1.02 -6.04
N ASP A 156 1.70 -1.95 -5.81
CA ASP A 156 1.48 -3.40 -5.89
C ASP A 156 1.74 -4.04 -4.52
N ALA A 157 0.68 -4.34 -3.78
CA ALA A 157 0.80 -4.84 -2.41
C ALA A 157 0.19 -6.23 -2.25
N THR A 158 0.94 -7.15 -1.66
CA THR A 158 0.52 -8.52 -1.40
C THR A 158 0.43 -8.80 0.10
N ALA A 159 -0.77 -9.15 0.56
CA ALA A 159 -1.00 -9.79 1.85
C ALA A 159 -0.97 -11.30 1.66
N SER A 160 0.15 -11.95 1.96
CA SER A 160 0.30 -13.41 1.75
C SER A 160 -0.68 -14.21 2.60
N ASN A 161 -0.93 -13.74 3.81
CA ASN A 161 -1.97 -14.21 4.72
C ASN A 161 -2.52 -13.01 5.49
N GLY A 162 -3.69 -13.14 6.09
CA GLY A 162 -4.35 -12.07 6.84
C GLY A 162 -5.09 -11.04 5.98
N ASP A 163 -5.77 -10.12 6.65
CA ASP A 163 -6.58 -9.09 6.01
C ASP A 163 -5.71 -7.91 5.53
N THR A 164 -6.26 -7.13 4.61
CA THR A 164 -5.71 -5.82 4.23
C THR A 164 -6.57 -4.73 4.85
N VAL A 165 -6.02 -3.96 5.77
CA VAL A 165 -6.74 -2.91 6.50
C VAL A 165 -5.95 -1.61 6.48
N GLN A 166 -6.66 -0.51 6.25
CA GLN A 166 -6.14 0.82 6.51
C GLN A 166 -6.38 1.15 7.98
N SER A 167 -5.31 1.26 8.75
CA SER A 167 -5.35 1.50 10.20
C SER A 167 -5.35 2.99 10.55
N SER A 168 -4.69 3.80 9.72
CA SER A 168 -4.56 5.26 9.87
C SER A 168 -4.03 5.86 8.56
N GLY A 169 -3.88 7.19 8.49
CA GLY A 169 -3.30 7.86 7.32
C GLY A 169 -4.18 7.79 6.08
N GLU A 170 -3.87 8.62 5.08
CA GLU A 170 -4.50 8.52 3.76
C GLU A 170 -3.66 7.63 2.85
N MET A 171 -4.30 7.08 1.81
CA MET A 171 -3.62 6.51 0.66
C MET A 171 -3.76 7.49 -0.49
N ASP A 172 -2.65 8.02 -0.97
CA ASP A 172 -2.53 8.97 -2.08
C ASP A 172 -1.67 8.30 -3.15
N ILE A 173 -2.32 7.77 -4.19
CA ILE A 173 -1.70 6.95 -5.23
C ILE A 173 -2.05 7.52 -6.60
N ASP A 174 -1.04 8.09 -7.25
CA ASP A 174 -1.17 8.69 -8.58
C ASP A 174 -1.37 7.62 -9.69
N GLY A 175 -0.76 6.44 -9.50
CA GLY A 175 -0.86 5.31 -10.42
C GLY A 175 -1.95 4.29 -10.07
N THR A 176 -1.82 3.09 -10.63
CA THR A 176 -2.73 1.97 -10.31
C THR A 176 -2.48 1.43 -8.91
N THR A 177 -3.54 0.97 -8.26
CA THR A 177 -3.46 0.26 -6.99
C THR A 177 -3.88 -1.18 -7.18
N ILE A 178 -3.02 -2.12 -6.82
CA ILE A 178 -3.36 -3.55 -6.81
C ILE A 178 -3.08 -4.14 -5.43
N ILE A 179 -4.15 -4.66 -4.82
CA ILE A 179 -4.05 -5.45 -3.59
C ILE A 179 -4.21 -6.94 -3.96
N ARG A 180 -3.23 -7.76 -3.59
CA ARG A 180 -3.23 -9.21 -3.77
C ARG A 180 -3.41 -9.91 -2.44
N LEU A 181 -4.38 -10.80 -2.40
CA LEU A 181 -4.59 -11.73 -1.29
C LEU A 181 -3.97 -13.08 -1.66
N GLY A 182 -2.91 -13.46 -0.94
CA GLY A 182 -2.28 -14.78 -1.09
C GLY A 182 -3.16 -15.92 -0.57
N THR A 183 -4.12 -15.60 0.29
CA THR A 183 -5.11 -16.53 0.84
C THR A 183 -6.52 -15.99 0.57
N ALA A 184 -7.41 -16.83 0.04
CA ALA A 184 -8.80 -16.45 -0.22
C ALA A 184 -9.60 -16.22 1.07
N GLY A 185 -10.68 -15.43 0.95
CA GLY A 185 -11.61 -15.16 2.05
C GLY A 185 -11.07 -14.20 3.11
N LYS A 186 -10.16 -13.30 2.70
CA LYS A 186 -9.66 -12.20 3.53
C LYS A 186 -10.37 -10.91 3.20
N ASP A 187 -10.46 -10.03 4.18
CA ASP A 187 -11.12 -8.74 4.01
C ASP A 187 -10.14 -7.69 3.46
N VAL A 188 -10.67 -6.76 2.68
CA VAL A 188 -9.96 -5.56 2.25
C VAL A 188 -10.74 -4.34 2.68
N LYS A 189 -10.10 -3.48 3.48
CA LYS A 189 -10.72 -2.28 4.04
C LYS A 189 -9.81 -1.07 3.83
N LEU A 190 -10.07 -0.31 2.77
CA LEU A 190 -9.42 0.96 2.43
C LEU A 190 -10.44 2.09 2.65
N ASP A 191 -10.82 2.33 3.91
CA ASP A 191 -12.06 3.05 4.25
C ASP A 191 -11.86 4.47 4.83
N VAL A 192 -10.70 5.08 4.59
CA VAL A 192 -10.46 6.47 4.95
C VAL A 192 -11.05 7.40 3.87
N PRO A 193 -11.93 8.36 4.23
CA PRO A 193 -12.61 9.21 3.23
C PRO A 193 -11.69 10.13 2.41
N SER A 194 -10.47 10.41 2.89
CA SER A 194 -9.49 11.26 2.21
C SER A 194 -8.51 10.49 1.34
N ASN A 195 -8.72 9.18 1.14
CA ASN A 195 -7.96 8.45 0.13
C ASN A 195 -8.12 9.12 -1.24
N ASP A 196 -7.05 9.15 -2.01
CA ASP A 196 -6.99 9.69 -3.36
C ASP A 196 -6.36 8.64 -4.29
N PHE A 197 -7.20 7.88 -4.97
CA PHE A 197 -6.80 6.89 -5.96
C PHE A 197 -7.03 7.44 -7.36
N THR A 198 -5.98 7.91 -8.01
CA THR A 198 -6.08 8.45 -9.38
C THR A 198 -6.18 7.35 -10.43
N GLY A 199 -5.50 6.22 -10.22
CA GLY A 199 -5.57 5.05 -11.11
C GLY A 199 -6.56 3.98 -10.66
N ALA A 200 -6.74 2.97 -11.52
CA ALA A 200 -7.67 1.87 -11.24
C ALA A 200 -7.27 1.08 -9.97
N VAL A 201 -8.26 0.79 -9.12
CA VAL A 201 -8.08 -0.02 -7.90
C VAL A 201 -8.54 -1.45 -8.13
N SER A 202 -7.62 -2.41 -8.03
CA SER A 202 -7.87 -3.85 -8.23
C SER A 202 -7.64 -4.66 -6.97
N ILE A 203 -8.53 -5.63 -6.70
CA ILE A 203 -8.45 -6.58 -5.60
C ILE A 203 -8.43 -8.01 -6.15
N ILE A 204 -7.28 -8.67 -6.06
CA ILE A 204 -7.04 -9.99 -6.62
C ILE A 204 -6.93 -11.03 -5.49
N GLY A 205 -7.50 -12.23 -5.69
CA GLY A 205 -7.35 -13.34 -4.74
C GLY A 205 -8.60 -13.73 -3.95
N ASN A 206 -9.80 -13.39 -4.45
CA ASN A 206 -11.10 -13.75 -3.85
C ASN A 206 -11.27 -13.20 -2.43
N ALA A 207 -11.43 -11.88 -2.32
CA ALA A 207 -11.75 -11.24 -1.04
C ALA A 207 -13.09 -11.74 -0.47
N TYR A 208 -13.23 -11.67 0.85
CA TYR A 208 -14.53 -11.82 1.49
C TYR A 208 -15.27 -10.48 1.45
N ASP A 209 -15.06 -9.61 2.43
CA ASP A 209 -15.59 -8.25 2.39
C ASP A 209 -14.59 -7.26 1.76
N VAL A 210 -15.10 -6.31 0.97
CA VAL A 210 -14.31 -5.23 0.37
C VAL A 210 -14.96 -3.89 0.69
N VAL A 211 -14.19 -2.96 1.26
CA VAL A 211 -14.59 -1.57 1.50
C VAL A 211 -13.55 -0.65 0.89
N ILE A 212 -13.96 0.24 -0.01
CA ILE A 212 -13.10 1.26 -0.63
C ILE A 212 -13.77 2.62 -0.46
N LYS A 213 -13.00 3.60 -0.01
CA LYS A 213 -13.37 5.01 -0.06
C LYS A 213 -12.33 5.79 -0.86
N ASP A 214 -12.81 6.79 -1.58
CA ASP A 214 -12.03 7.71 -2.37
C ASP A 214 -12.65 9.12 -2.30
N ILE A 215 -11.82 10.16 -2.31
CA ILE A 215 -12.26 11.56 -2.26
C ILE A 215 -12.61 12.11 -3.64
N ASN A 216 -12.10 11.48 -4.71
CA ASN A 216 -12.26 11.90 -6.09
C ASN A 216 -13.18 10.93 -6.84
N ALA A 217 -13.07 10.92 -8.16
CA ALA A 217 -13.65 9.87 -8.99
C ALA A 217 -12.79 8.60 -8.88
N LEU A 218 -13.44 7.45 -8.83
CA LEU A 218 -12.77 6.16 -8.60
C LEU A 218 -12.97 5.24 -9.79
N ASP A 219 -11.87 4.76 -10.38
CA ASP A 219 -11.90 3.69 -11.37
C ASP A 219 -11.69 2.32 -10.70
N LEU A 220 -12.63 1.41 -10.92
CA LEU A 220 -12.56 0.04 -10.42
C LEU A 220 -11.85 -0.84 -11.44
N GLY A 221 -10.66 -1.31 -11.04
CA GLY A 221 -9.96 -2.38 -11.73
C GLY A 221 -10.56 -3.75 -11.41
N ALA A 222 -9.85 -4.84 -11.66
CA ALA A 222 -10.41 -6.18 -11.46
C ALA A 222 -10.67 -6.49 -9.97
N VAL A 223 -11.86 -6.95 -9.63
CA VAL A 223 -12.24 -7.31 -8.25
C VAL A 223 -13.00 -8.63 -8.23
N THR A 224 -12.56 -9.55 -7.36
CA THR A 224 -13.37 -10.71 -6.97
C THR A 224 -13.68 -10.65 -5.48
N ALA A 225 -14.97 -10.55 -5.13
CA ALA A 225 -15.44 -10.50 -3.75
C ALA A 225 -16.64 -11.44 -3.53
N THR A 226 -16.63 -12.15 -2.41
CA THR A 226 -17.68 -13.14 -2.09
C THR A 226 -18.67 -12.66 -1.02
N GLY A 227 -18.23 -11.76 -0.15
CA GLY A 227 -19.03 -11.07 0.85
C GLY A 227 -19.51 -9.70 0.36
N THR A 228 -19.61 -8.75 1.29
CA THR A 228 -20.07 -7.38 1.04
C THR A 228 -19.03 -6.61 0.25
N TYR A 229 -19.46 -5.92 -0.81
CA TYR A 229 -18.62 -4.99 -1.56
C TYR A 229 -19.17 -3.57 -1.45
N LYS A 230 -18.48 -2.70 -0.71
CA LYS A 230 -18.90 -1.32 -0.45
C LYS A 230 -17.87 -0.34 -1.02
N VAL A 231 -18.31 0.51 -1.93
CA VAL A 231 -17.47 1.55 -2.54
C VAL A 231 -18.10 2.92 -2.29
N THR A 232 -17.29 3.90 -1.96
CA THR A 232 -17.71 5.30 -1.82
C THR A 232 -16.68 6.20 -2.49
N ALA A 233 -17.11 7.08 -3.38
CA ALA A 233 -16.25 8.03 -4.07
C ALA A 233 -16.80 9.46 -3.91
N GLY A 234 -15.97 10.49 -3.98
CA GLY A 234 -16.45 11.88 -4.05
C GLY A 234 -16.99 12.24 -5.43
N GLY A 235 -16.46 11.63 -6.49
CA GLY A 235 -16.85 11.77 -7.88
C GLY A 235 -17.39 10.48 -8.50
N LEU A 236 -17.36 10.38 -9.84
CA LEU A 236 -17.88 9.24 -10.59
C LEU A 236 -17.16 7.94 -10.21
N ILE A 237 -17.91 6.84 -10.11
CA ILE A 237 -17.34 5.48 -10.04
C ILE A 237 -17.42 4.85 -11.44
N THR A 238 -16.29 4.44 -12.00
CA THR A 238 -16.20 3.70 -13.28
C THR A 238 -15.65 2.30 -13.06
N ASP A 239 -15.79 1.42 -14.06
CA ASP A 239 -15.06 0.15 -14.11
C ASP A 239 -14.26 0.02 -15.40
N SER A 240 -13.00 -0.38 -15.25
CA SER A 240 -12.09 -0.73 -16.35
C SER A 240 -11.66 -2.20 -16.28
N GLY A 241 -11.97 -2.89 -15.17
CA GLY A 241 -11.68 -4.31 -14.94
C GLY A 241 -12.92 -5.16 -14.63
N ALA A 242 -12.77 -6.48 -14.78
CA ALA A 242 -13.84 -7.42 -14.48
C ALA A 242 -14.24 -7.40 -13.00
N GLN A 243 -15.55 -7.26 -12.73
CA GLN A 243 -16.12 -7.35 -11.40
C GLN A 243 -16.81 -8.71 -11.22
N VAL A 244 -16.33 -9.54 -10.31
CA VAL A 244 -16.94 -10.82 -9.94
C VAL A 244 -17.39 -10.77 -8.48
N ILE A 245 -18.61 -10.28 -8.27
CA ILE A 245 -19.16 -10.00 -6.94
C ILE A 245 -20.36 -10.91 -6.71
N THR A 246 -20.26 -11.83 -5.74
CA THR A 246 -21.36 -12.76 -5.42
C THR A 246 -22.17 -12.34 -4.20
N GLY A 247 -21.62 -11.47 -3.35
CA GLY A 247 -22.33 -10.90 -2.21
C GLY A 247 -22.99 -9.56 -2.54
N VAL A 248 -23.45 -8.86 -1.50
CA VAL A 248 -24.18 -7.59 -1.65
C VAL A 248 -23.21 -6.48 -2.04
N ALA A 249 -23.48 -5.79 -3.16
CA ALA A 249 -22.70 -4.64 -3.61
C ALA A 249 -23.42 -3.31 -3.31
N THR A 250 -22.68 -2.30 -2.86
CA THR A 250 -23.17 -0.93 -2.57
C THR A 250 -22.17 0.10 -3.07
N PHE A 251 -22.65 1.07 -3.86
CA PHE A 251 -21.84 2.16 -4.41
C PHE A 251 -22.45 3.51 -4.00
N VAL A 252 -21.63 4.42 -3.46
CA VAL A 252 -22.05 5.74 -2.96
C VAL A 252 -21.19 6.84 -3.59
N LEU A 253 -21.79 7.94 -4.02
CA LEU A 253 -21.11 9.14 -4.52
C LEU A 253 -21.37 10.29 -3.53
N ASN A 254 -20.38 11.11 -3.19
CA ASN A 254 -20.49 12.11 -2.12
C ASN A 254 -20.42 13.60 -2.53
N ASP A 255 -20.33 13.95 -3.82
CA ASP A 255 -20.68 15.29 -4.32
C ASP A 255 -21.79 15.20 -5.39
N ASP A 256 -22.85 16.00 -5.21
CA ASP A 256 -24.02 16.23 -6.09
C ASP A 256 -24.56 15.05 -6.93
N LEU A 257 -25.72 14.52 -6.53
CA LEU A 257 -26.71 13.72 -7.29
C LEU A 257 -26.15 12.70 -8.33
N PRO A 258 -26.34 11.37 -8.12
CA PRO A 258 -25.78 10.35 -9.00
C PRO A 258 -26.33 10.44 -10.43
N THR A 259 -25.45 10.63 -11.41
CA THR A 259 -25.60 9.97 -12.70
C THR A 259 -24.71 8.74 -12.73
N LEU A 260 -25.28 7.56 -12.48
CA LEU A 260 -24.72 6.31 -12.97
C LEU A 260 -24.86 6.34 -14.50
N THR A 261 -23.78 6.67 -15.21
CA THR A 261 -23.77 6.52 -16.68
C THR A 261 -23.57 5.04 -17.00
N VAL A 262 -24.68 4.31 -17.08
CA VAL A 262 -24.70 3.04 -17.81
C VAL A 262 -24.74 3.38 -19.29
N THR A 263 -23.71 3.01 -20.04
CA THR A 263 -23.73 3.08 -21.50
C THR A 263 -24.69 2.00 -22.03
N SER A 264 -26.01 2.21 -21.89
CA SER A 264 -27.00 1.47 -22.67
C SER A 264 -27.23 2.23 -23.98
N THR A 265 -27.29 1.52 -25.10
CA THR A 265 -27.51 2.14 -26.43
C THR A 265 -28.99 2.38 -26.76
N ALA A 266 -29.91 2.50 -25.80
CA ALA A 266 -31.25 3.11 -25.96
C ALA A 266 -32.11 3.01 -24.68
N ASP A 267 -32.90 4.06 -24.44
CA ASP A 267 -34.13 4.16 -23.65
C ASP A 267 -34.10 4.41 -22.11
N THR A 268 -35.14 5.12 -21.67
CA THR A 268 -35.48 5.54 -20.30
C THR A 268 -35.66 4.37 -19.33
N LEU A 269 -35.00 4.43 -18.18
CA LEU A 269 -35.06 3.42 -17.12
C LEU A 269 -36.47 3.31 -16.49
N THR A 270 -36.97 2.09 -16.35
CA THR A 270 -38.25 1.74 -15.72
C THR A 270 -38.06 1.18 -14.30
N PRO A 271 -38.98 1.45 -13.34
CA PRO A 271 -38.96 0.78 -12.05
C PRO A 271 -38.93 -0.74 -12.20
N TYR A 272 -38.11 -1.40 -11.37
CA TYR A 272 -37.85 -2.85 -11.40
C TYR A 272 -37.12 -3.36 -12.65
N GLU A 273 -36.56 -2.46 -13.46
CA GLU A 273 -35.65 -2.83 -14.54
C GLU A 273 -34.34 -3.38 -13.98
N ILE A 274 -33.84 -4.45 -14.61
CA ILE A 274 -32.54 -5.02 -14.29
C ILE A 274 -31.49 -4.32 -15.17
N ILE A 275 -30.65 -3.49 -14.55
CA ILE A 275 -29.55 -2.83 -15.23
C ILE A 275 -28.34 -3.78 -15.21
N THR A 276 -27.69 -3.91 -16.35
CA THR A 276 -26.50 -4.76 -16.49
C THR A 276 -25.29 -3.87 -16.75
N GLY A 277 -24.25 -3.98 -15.93
CA GLY A 277 -22.98 -3.29 -16.16
C GLY A 277 -22.41 -3.70 -17.53
N GLY A 278 -22.01 -2.71 -18.33
CA GLY A 278 -21.72 -2.91 -19.76
C GLY A 278 -20.66 -3.99 -20.02
N THR A 279 -19.51 -3.89 -19.37
CA THR A 279 -18.39 -4.84 -19.44
C THR A 279 -18.46 -5.94 -18.39
N SER A 280 -18.99 -5.65 -17.21
CA SER A 280 -18.99 -6.57 -16.07
C SER A 280 -20.12 -7.60 -16.06
N GLY A 281 -21.25 -7.34 -16.74
CA GLY A 281 -22.43 -8.21 -16.65
C GLY A 281 -23.12 -8.20 -15.28
N ALA A 282 -22.66 -7.38 -14.35
CA ALA A 282 -23.23 -7.27 -13.01
C ALA A 282 -24.68 -6.75 -13.09
N LYS A 283 -25.61 -7.42 -12.42
CA LYS A 283 -27.05 -7.09 -12.45
C LYS A 283 -27.44 -6.27 -11.22
N GLY A 284 -27.99 -5.09 -11.47
CA GLY A 284 -28.63 -4.23 -10.49
C GLY A 284 -30.13 -4.08 -10.73
N LEU A 285 -30.91 -3.72 -9.71
CA LEU A 285 -32.37 -3.52 -9.80
C LEU A 285 -32.71 -2.05 -9.56
N VAL A 286 -33.46 -1.44 -10.48
CA VAL A 286 -34.05 -0.12 -10.27
C VAL A 286 -35.17 -0.24 -9.24
N VAL A 287 -35.12 0.49 -8.13
CA VAL A 287 -36.21 0.50 -7.12
C VAL A 287 -36.79 1.91 -6.97
N GLU A 288 -38.11 2.01 -6.77
CA GLU A 288 -38.76 3.28 -6.45
C GLU A 288 -38.45 3.68 -4.99
N GLY A 289 -37.89 4.88 -4.80
CA GLY A 289 -37.75 5.50 -3.48
C GLY A 289 -39.02 6.26 -3.08
N ALA A 290 -39.44 6.12 -1.81
CA ALA A 290 -40.52 6.90 -1.24
C ALA A 290 -40.13 8.39 -1.13
N GLY A 291 -40.71 9.22 -2.00
CA GLY A 291 -40.59 10.67 -1.95
C GLY A 291 -39.50 11.25 -2.84
N GLY A 292 -39.72 11.23 -4.15
CA GLY A 292 -39.24 12.27 -5.08
C GLY A 292 -37.73 12.55 -5.13
N THR A 293 -36.90 11.53 -5.32
CA THR A 293 -35.67 11.51 -6.16
C THR A 293 -35.14 10.08 -6.10
N ASN A 294 -34.93 9.45 -7.25
CA ASN A 294 -34.64 8.01 -7.36
C ASN A 294 -33.30 7.64 -6.70
N SER A 295 -33.35 7.13 -5.48
CA SER A 295 -32.21 6.56 -4.76
C SER A 295 -32.17 5.04 -4.94
N VAL A 296 -31.00 4.48 -5.30
CA VAL A 296 -30.77 3.03 -5.36
C VAL A 296 -30.31 2.52 -3.99
N SER A 297 -31.00 1.52 -3.45
CA SER A 297 -30.60 0.73 -2.28
C SER A 297 -30.87 -0.74 -2.56
N TYR A 298 -29.92 -1.61 -2.20
CA TYR A 298 -30.09 -3.07 -2.29
C TYR A 298 -30.38 -3.68 -0.91
N VAL A 299 -31.38 -4.56 -0.87
CA VAL A 299 -31.57 -5.56 0.20
C VAL A 299 -31.86 -6.93 -0.43
N ALA A 300 -31.07 -7.90 0.06
CA ALA A 300 -31.05 -9.35 -0.13
C ALA A 300 -30.61 -9.87 -1.52
#